data_AF-A0A0G0KUK0-F1
#
_entry.id   AF-A0A0G0KUK0-F1
#
_cell.length_a   1.000
_cell.length_b   1.000
_cell.length_c   1.000
_cell.angle_alpha   90.00
_cell.angle_beta   90.00
_cell.angle_gamma   90.00
#
_symmetry.space_group_name_H-M   'P 1'
#
loop_
_entity.id
_entity.type
_entity.pdbx_description
1 polymer ?
#
loop_
_entity_poly.entity_id
_entity_poly.type
_entity_poly.pdbx_seq_one_letter_code
_entity_poly.pdbx_strand_id
1 'polypeptide(L)'
;MTQGIVTIKSGKKVIMKIIAGCDGYNARKIANKLKEKWPMNIDDVYKMALSLGFGDTDCLVIVTDKEIKYEREPGTEIHPRFRETFQQPKFNPRCESGTADFIVIVNV
;
A
#
# COMPACT_ATOMS: atom_id res chain seq x y z
N MET A 1 -15.72 -7.39 -3.44
CA MET A 1 -14.29 -7.24 -3.09
C MET A 1 -13.88 -5.82 -3.44
N THR A 2 -13.29 -5.06 -2.51
CA THR A 2 -12.88 -3.66 -2.73
C THR A 2 -11.37 -3.52 -2.66
N GLN A 3 -10.77 -2.73 -3.54
CA GLN A 3 -9.33 -2.44 -3.57
C GLN A 3 -9.02 -1.13 -2.83
N GLY A 4 -7.85 -1.08 -2.19
CA GLY A 4 -7.44 0.06 -1.40
C GLY A 4 -6.00 0.48 -1.66
N ILE A 5 -5.74 1.77 -1.59
CA ILE A 5 -4.39 2.35 -1.57
C ILE A 5 -4.29 3.34 -0.41
N VAL A 6 -3.25 3.17 0.40
CA VAL A 6 -2.77 4.21 1.32
C VAL A 6 -1.39 4.65 0.83
N THR A 7 -1.26 5.92 0.49
CA THR A 7 0.00 6.51 0.02
C THR A 7 0.54 7.49 1.04
N ILE A 8 1.78 7.28 1.49
CA ILE A 8 2.50 8.19 2.39
C ILE A 8 3.42 9.08 1.55
N LYS A 9 3.34 10.40 1.77
CA LYS A 9 4.13 11.40 1.06
C LYS A 9 4.83 12.34 2.03
N SER A 10 6.04 12.76 1.68
CA SER A 10 6.63 13.99 2.22
C SER A 10 6.83 14.99 1.10
N GLY A 11 6.11 16.10 1.18
CA GLY A 11 5.97 17.07 0.09
C GLY A 11 5.45 16.42 -1.20
N LYS A 12 6.25 16.48 -2.27
CA LYS A 12 5.89 15.91 -3.58
C LYS A 12 6.28 14.45 -3.74
N LYS A 13 7.16 13.92 -2.89
CA LYS A 13 7.73 12.56 -3.03
C LYS A 13 6.84 11.53 -2.34
N VAL A 14 6.53 10.44 -3.03
CA VAL A 14 5.94 9.24 -2.40
C VAL A 14 7.04 8.48 -1.67
N ILE A 15 6.82 8.19 -0.39
CA ILE A 15 7.74 7.44 0.47
C ILE A 15 7.32 5.98 0.57
N MET A 16 6.01 5.73 0.66
CA MET A 16 5.47 4.39 0.81
C MET A 16 4.08 4.29 0.19
N LYS A 17 3.76 3.15 -0.42
CA LYS A 17 2.41 2.77 -0.84
C LYS A 17 2.04 1.44 -0.22
N ILE A 18 0.84 1.36 0.33
CA ILE A 18 0.24 0.17 0.93
C ILE A 18 -0.98 -0.12 0.09
N ILE A 19 -0.97 -1.26 -0.60
CA ILE A 19 -1.92 -1.58 -1.67
C ILE A 19 -2.57 -2.91 -1.32
N ALA A 20 -3.89 -2.92 -1.19
CA ALA A 20 -4.66 -4.12 -0.91
C ALA A 20 -5.60 -4.44 -2.07
N GLY A 21 -5.59 -5.69 -2.53
CA GLY A 21 -6.55 -6.21 -3.52
C GLY A 21 -7.94 -6.49 -2.94
N CYS A 22 -8.06 -6.48 -1.62
CA CYS A 22 -9.23 -6.85 -0.85
C CYS A 22 -9.33 -5.96 0.40
N ASP A 23 -10.52 -5.88 1.01
CA ASP A 23 -10.81 -5.04 2.20
C ASP A 23 -10.31 -3.58 2.15
N GLY A 24 -10.29 -3.00 0.95
CA GLY A 24 -9.89 -1.62 0.71
C GLY A 24 -10.63 -0.57 1.53
N TYR A 25 -11.87 -0.84 1.96
CA TYR A 25 -12.65 0.07 2.82
C TYR A 25 -11.96 0.40 4.16
N ASN A 26 -10.98 -0.41 4.59
CA ASN A 26 -10.16 -0.16 5.79
C ASN A 26 -9.00 0.85 5.57
N ALA A 27 -8.82 1.40 4.35
CA ALA A 27 -7.73 2.33 4.02
C ALA A 27 -7.62 3.52 5.01
N ARG A 28 -8.76 4.09 5.41
CA ARG A 28 -8.79 5.25 6.34
C ARG A 28 -8.33 4.86 7.74
N LYS A 29 -8.65 3.65 8.21
CA LYS A 29 -8.25 3.14 9.53
C LYS A 29 -6.73 3.04 9.64
N ILE A 30 -6.08 2.50 8.60
CA ILE A 30 -4.62 2.46 8.50
C ILE A 30 -4.02 3.85 8.43
N ALA A 31 -4.54 4.70 7.55
CA ALA A 31 -4.02 6.05 7.38
C ALA A 31 -3.99 6.84 8.70
N ASN A 32 -5.03 6.69 9.53
CA ASN A 32 -5.07 7.31 10.86
C ASN A 32 -3.99 6.74 11.78
N LYS A 33 -3.79 5.42 11.80
CA LYS A 33 -2.73 4.79 12.62
C LYS A 33 -1.33 5.14 12.16
N LEU A 34 -1.11 5.29 10.86
CA LEU A 34 0.18 5.74 10.33
C LEU A 34 0.48 7.18 10.72
N LYS A 35 -0.51 8.08 10.71
CA LYS A 35 -0.32 9.46 11.20
C LYS A 35 0.12 9.51 12.67
N GLU A 36 -0.37 8.61 13.49
CA GLU A 36 -0.02 8.53 14.93
C GLU A 36 1.39 7.96 15.17
N LYS A 37 1.85 7.06 14.29
CA LYS A 37 3.04 6.23 14.54
C LYS A 37 4.22 6.48 13.58
N TRP A 38 4.06 7.40 12.62
CA TRP A 38 5.11 7.68 11.64
C TRP A 38 6.38 8.25 12.32
N PRO A 39 7.60 7.85 11.89
CA PRO A 39 7.95 6.92 10.81
C PRO A 39 7.90 5.45 11.22
N MET A 40 7.60 4.57 10.26
CA MET A 40 7.58 3.11 10.45
C MET A 40 8.32 2.38 9.32
N ASN A 41 8.94 1.24 9.64
CA ASN A 41 9.54 0.35 8.64
C ASN A 41 8.47 -0.49 7.92
N ILE A 42 8.85 -1.12 6.80
CA ILE A 42 7.91 -1.84 5.92
C ILE A 42 7.25 -3.05 6.59
N ASP A 43 7.99 -3.78 7.44
CA ASP A 43 7.48 -4.97 8.13
C ASP A 43 6.45 -4.63 9.21
N ASP A 44 6.67 -3.56 9.95
CA ASP A 44 5.72 -3.09 10.97
C ASP A 44 4.44 -2.55 10.34
N VAL A 45 4.56 -1.87 9.18
CA VAL A 45 3.39 -1.44 8.41
C VAL A 45 2.62 -2.65 7.85
N TYR A 46 3.32 -3.71 7.42
CA TYR A 46 2.69 -4.94 6.95
C TYR A 46 1.86 -5.61 8.04
N LYS A 47 2.46 -5.84 9.21
CA LYS A 47 1.76 -6.42 10.38
C LYS A 47 0.60 -5.54 10.84
N MET A 48 0.81 -4.23 10.86
CA MET A 48 -0.25 -3.27 11.18
C MET A 48 -1.40 -3.39 10.17
N ALA A 49 -1.10 -3.50 8.88
CA ALA A 49 -2.14 -3.55 7.87
C ALA A 49 -3.01 -4.79 7.98
N LEU A 50 -2.39 -5.96 8.15
CA LEU A 50 -3.09 -7.22 8.40
C LEU A 50 -3.93 -7.15 9.68
N SER A 51 -3.36 -6.69 10.80
CA SER A 51 -4.10 -6.58 12.07
C SER A 51 -5.28 -5.61 12.04
N LEU A 52 -5.25 -4.61 11.14
CA LEU A 52 -6.34 -3.65 10.97
C LEU A 52 -7.39 -4.10 9.92
N GLY A 53 -7.14 -5.21 9.23
CA GLY A 53 -8.02 -5.80 8.22
C GLY A 53 -7.90 -5.14 6.84
N PHE A 54 -6.77 -4.52 6.50
CA PHE A 54 -6.57 -3.95 5.17
C PHE A 54 -5.88 -4.97 4.26
N GLY A 55 -6.71 -5.79 3.65
CA GLY A 55 -6.28 -6.94 2.89
C GLY A 55 -5.82 -8.10 3.75
N ASP A 56 -5.38 -9.16 3.07
CA ASP A 56 -4.83 -10.39 3.62
C ASP A 56 -3.41 -10.63 3.09
N THR A 57 -2.82 -11.77 3.43
CA THR A 57 -1.47 -12.15 3.00
C THR A 57 -1.31 -12.22 1.48
N ASP A 58 -2.38 -12.60 0.77
CA ASP A 58 -2.37 -12.87 -0.67
C ASP A 58 -2.56 -11.59 -1.50
N CYS A 59 -3.26 -10.61 -0.93
CA CYS A 59 -3.72 -9.41 -1.62
C CYS A 59 -2.99 -8.13 -1.17
N LEU A 60 -2.24 -8.15 -0.05
CA LEU A 60 -1.51 -7.01 0.49
C LEU A 60 -0.09 -6.89 -0.07
N VAL A 61 0.24 -5.71 -0.59
CA VAL A 61 1.58 -5.34 -1.02
C VAL A 61 1.95 -3.98 -0.45
N ILE A 62 3.16 -3.87 0.10
CA ILE A 62 3.74 -2.59 0.51
C ILE A 62 4.97 -2.31 -0.34
N VAL A 63 5.11 -1.08 -0.81
CA VAL A 63 6.20 -0.63 -1.67
C VAL A 63 6.81 0.63 -1.08
N THR A 64 8.13 0.67 -0.96
CA THR A 64 8.93 1.88 -0.74
C THR A 64 9.75 2.18 -2.00
N ASP A 65 10.66 3.15 -1.96
CA ASP A 65 11.59 3.38 -3.07
C ASP A 65 12.65 2.26 -3.19
N LYS A 66 12.93 1.55 -2.10
CA LYS A 66 13.98 0.51 -2.03
C LYS A 66 13.42 -0.90 -1.96
N GLU A 67 12.28 -1.09 -1.30
CA GLU A 67 11.80 -2.41 -0.88
C GLU A 67 10.38 -2.66 -1.37
N ILE A 68 10.01 -3.94 -1.47
CA ILE A 68 8.64 -4.39 -1.65
C ILE A 68 8.41 -5.53 -0.65
N LYS A 69 7.34 -5.46 0.12
CA LYS A 69 6.89 -6.49 1.05
C LYS A 69 5.56 -7.07 0.58
N TYR A 70 5.51 -8.39 0.47
CA TYR A 70 4.34 -9.20 0.14
C TYR A 70 4.60 -10.65 0.54
N GLU A 71 3.55 -11.43 0.78
CA GLU A 71 3.64 -12.86 1.08
C GLU A 71 2.94 -13.64 -0.04
N ARG A 72 3.65 -13.83 -1.17
CA ARG A 72 3.22 -14.76 -2.22
C ARG A 72 4.11 -15.99 -2.25
N GLU A 73 3.62 -17.02 -2.95
CA GLU A 73 4.40 -18.22 -3.23
C GLU A 73 5.80 -17.87 -3.77
N PRO A 74 6.86 -18.55 -3.28
CA PRO A 74 8.21 -18.39 -3.78
C PRO A 74 8.28 -18.52 -5.30
N GLY A 75 8.94 -17.56 -5.97
CA GLY A 75 9.07 -17.52 -7.43
C GLY A 75 8.01 -16.68 -8.15
N THR A 76 7.00 -16.16 -7.46
CA THR A 76 6.07 -15.19 -8.06
C THR A 76 6.69 -13.79 -8.05
N GLU A 77 7.18 -13.34 -9.20
CA GLU A 77 7.65 -11.96 -9.34
C GLU A 77 6.50 -10.95 -9.27
N ILE A 78 6.75 -9.83 -8.59
CA ILE A 78 5.81 -8.72 -8.59
C ILE A 78 5.89 -7.95 -9.91
N HIS A 79 4.73 -7.61 -10.48
CA HIS A 79 4.67 -6.91 -11.75
C HIS A 79 5.45 -5.56 -11.71
N PRO A 80 6.29 -5.25 -12.71
CA PRO A 80 7.15 -4.04 -12.73
C PRO A 80 6.42 -2.71 -12.47
N ARG A 81 5.15 -2.63 -12.92
CA ARG A 81 4.23 -1.49 -12.69
C ARG A 81 4.19 -0.97 -11.25
N PHE A 82 4.42 -1.80 -10.23
CA PHE A 82 4.50 -1.34 -8.83
C PHE A 82 5.63 -0.33 -8.61
N ARG A 83 6.77 -0.51 -9.28
CA ARG A 83 7.91 0.43 -9.25
C ARG A 83 7.69 1.59 -10.21
N GLU A 84 7.26 1.32 -11.44
CA GLU A 84 7.08 2.35 -12.49
C GLU A 84 6.05 3.42 -12.09
N THR A 85 5.00 3.02 -11.36
CA THR A 85 3.91 3.92 -10.93
C THR A 85 4.04 4.34 -9.47
N PHE A 86 5.19 4.06 -8.83
CA PHE A 86 5.40 4.33 -7.41
C PHE A 86 5.22 5.81 -7.05
N GLN A 87 5.74 6.73 -7.87
CA GLN A 87 5.58 8.18 -7.63
C GLN A 87 4.20 8.73 -8.03
N GLN A 88 3.28 7.89 -8.52
CA GLN A 88 1.91 8.27 -8.81
C GLN A 88 1.01 7.93 -7.61
N PRO A 89 0.65 8.91 -6.75
CA PRO A 89 0.11 8.64 -5.43
C PRO A 89 -1.30 8.03 -5.41
N LYS A 90 -2.04 8.16 -6.51
CA LYS A 90 -3.40 7.63 -6.67
C LYS A 90 -3.47 6.39 -7.56
N PHE A 91 -2.36 5.98 -8.18
CA PHE A 91 -2.37 4.90 -9.16
C PHE A 91 -2.30 3.53 -8.48
N ASN A 92 -3.23 2.63 -8.79
CA ASN A 92 -3.21 1.24 -8.33
C ASN A 92 -2.47 0.33 -9.33
N PRO A 93 -1.25 -0.15 -9.02
CA PRO A 93 -0.53 -1.04 -9.93
C PRO A 93 -1.17 -2.43 -10.11
N ARG A 94 -2.13 -2.82 -9.26
CA ARG A 94 -2.87 -4.09 -9.41
C ARG A 94 -3.93 -4.04 -10.51
N CYS A 95 -4.33 -2.86 -10.96
CA CYS A 95 -5.35 -2.68 -11.99
C CYS A 95 -4.73 -2.03 -13.23
N GLU A 96 -5.10 -2.49 -14.43
CA GLU A 96 -4.60 -1.91 -15.68
C GLU A 96 -4.98 -0.44 -15.85
N SER A 97 -6.18 -0.07 -15.41
CA SER A 97 -6.65 1.32 -15.42
C SER A 97 -6.09 2.17 -14.27
N GLY A 98 -5.34 1.58 -13.34
CA GLY A 98 -4.77 2.30 -12.20
C GLY A 98 -5.77 2.70 -11.12
N THR A 99 -6.97 2.12 -11.10
CA THR A 99 -8.07 2.51 -10.20
C THR A 99 -8.13 1.69 -8.91
N ALA A 100 -8.67 2.28 -7.86
CA ALA A 100 -9.01 1.62 -6.60
C ALA A 100 -10.25 2.27 -5.99
N ASP A 101 -11.06 1.50 -5.26
CA ASP A 101 -12.29 1.98 -4.63
C ASP A 101 -11.98 2.99 -3.50
N PHE A 102 -10.90 2.75 -2.76
CA PHE A 102 -10.50 3.57 -1.62
C PHE A 102 -9.06 4.04 -1.77
N ILE A 103 -8.87 5.35 -1.95
CA ILE A 103 -7.56 5.98 -2.07
C ILE A 103 -7.40 7.00 -0.95
N VAL A 104 -6.38 6.81 -0.11
CA VAL A 104 -6.05 7.74 0.98
C VAL A 104 -4.60 8.18 0.84
N ILE A 105 -4.38 9.49 0.91
CA ILE A 105 -3.03 10.08 0.92
C ILE A 105 -2.77 10.67 2.31
N VAL A 106 -1.66 10.29 2.90
CA VAL A 106 -1.16 10.83 4.17
C VAL A 106 0.07 11.67 3.86
N ASN A 107 0.05 12.93 4.29
CA ASN A 107 1.22 13.80 4.23
C ASN A 107 1.92 13.75 5.59
N VAL A 108 3.23 13.58 5.57
CA VAL A 108 4.15 13.51 6.72
C VAL A 108 5.32 14.45 6.55
#